data_AF-A0A0D8ZLW6-F1
#
_entry.id   AF-A0A0D8ZLW6-F1
#
_cell.length_a   1.000
_cell.length_b   1.000
_cell.length_c   1.000
_cell.angle_alpha   90.00
_cell.angle_beta   90.00
_cell.angle_gamma   90.00
#
_symmetry.space_group_name_H-M   'P 1'
#
loop_
_entity.id
_entity.type
_entity.pdbx_description
1 polymer ?
#
loop_
_entity_poly.entity_id
_entity_poly.type
_entity_poly.pdbx_seq_one_letter_code
_entity_poly.pdbx_strand_id
1 'polypeptide(L)'
;MPISNISRVKTITLKINADSNNIQVVYSNNNLAVGGELIPNHKIISFNCFVKNLRVFANVPTLEEAPLPDYQLTDTATAKLVKTIDIEWKSPRKQLNLYITNAINPTNNDWLQVGSLSLINPYGYPFRVYNILDLFTDNLALELGENGKIGINVQDVGYGLITDNDRVVVHGSYVEEVFVETPQAPNVFNINLSGNTAGSNTNTPNEPTVPNYSVGNSSLIDNAFLLAN
;
A
#
# COMPACT_ATOMS: atom_id res chain seq x y z
N MET A 1 -15.80 7.75 -23.49
CA MET A 1 -14.34 7.58 -23.30
C MET A 1 -14.11 6.18 -22.75
N PRO A 2 -13.14 5.40 -23.27
CA PRO A 2 -12.88 4.05 -22.76
C PRO A 2 -12.21 4.12 -21.38
N ILE A 3 -12.74 3.33 -20.43
CA ILE A 3 -12.18 3.16 -19.08
C ILE A 3 -11.46 1.81 -19.04
N SER A 4 -10.25 1.79 -18.50
CA SER A 4 -9.49 0.55 -18.27
C SER A 4 -9.11 0.42 -16.79
N ASN A 5 -8.95 -0.82 -16.31
CA ASN A 5 -8.54 -1.14 -14.95
C ASN A 5 -7.12 -1.72 -14.97
N ILE A 6 -6.27 -1.23 -14.08
CA ILE A 6 -4.92 -1.73 -13.83
C ILE A 6 -4.85 -2.20 -12.38
N SER A 7 -4.57 -3.49 -12.18
CA SER A 7 -4.36 -4.07 -10.85
C SER A 7 -2.87 -4.29 -10.59
N ARG A 8 -2.39 -3.91 -9.40
CA ARG A 8 -1.00 -4.07 -8.97
C ARG A 8 -0.95 -4.79 -7.63
N VAL A 9 -0.16 -5.86 -7.54
CA VAL A 9 0.08 -6.59 -6.29
C VAL A 9 1.47 -6.26 -5.80
N LYS A 10 1.61 -5.84 -4.54
CA LYS A 10 2.89 -5.47 -3.94
C LYS A 10 3.02 -5.98 -2.51
N THR A 11 4.26 -6.18 -2.08
CA THR A 11 4.60 -6.58 -0.71
C THR A 11 4.96 -5.36 0.13
N ILE A 12 4.59 -5.40 1.40
CA ILE A 12 5.01 -4.45 2.43
C ILE A 12 6.14 -5.10 3.22
N THR A 13 7.23 -4.38 3.46
CA THR A 13 8.28 -4.77 4.39
C THR A 13 8.89 -3.52 5.00
N LEU A 14 8.72 -3.35 6.31
CA LEU A 14 9.25 -2.23 7.07
C LEU A 14 9.94 -2.77 8.32
N LYS A 15 11.25 -2.51 8.46
CA LYS A 15 11.95 -2.69 9.74
C LYS A 15 11.71 -1.45 10.59
N ILE A 16 11.27 -1.65 11.83
CA ILE A 16 11.12 -0.55 12.78
C ILE A 16 12.51 -0.12 13.25
N ASN A 17 12.82 1.16 13.08
CA ASN A 17 14.07 1.74 13.58
C ASN A 17 14.12 1.80 15.10
N ALA A 18 15.33 1.65 15.66
CA ALA A 18 15.58 1.86 17.08
C ALA A 18 15.27 3.31 17.50
N ASP A 19 14.91 3.48 18.77
CA ASP A 19 14.73 4.77 19.46
C ASP A 19 13.71 5.75 18.84
N SER A 20 12.89 5.32 17.87
CA SER A 20 11.88 6.19 17.28
C SER A 20 10.58 6.13 18.08
N ASN A 21 10.21 7.25 18.70
CA ASN A 21 8.85 7.49 19.22
C ASN A 21 7.95 8.20 18.18
N ASN A 22 8.36 8.21 16.91
CA ASN A 22 7.60 8.83 15.82
C ASN A 22 6.75 7.79 15.11
N ILE A 23 5.65 8.24 14.48
CA ILE A 23 4.83 7.38 13.63
C ILE A 23 5.63 7.09 12.35
N GLN A 24 5.93 5.83 12.11
CA GLN A 24 6.53 5.33 10.88
C GLN A 24 5.42 4.88 9.93
N VAL A 25 5.47 5.37 8.69
CA VAL A 25 4.47 5.03 7.67
C VAL A 25 4.80 3.65 7.08
N VAL A 26 3.88 2.70 7.27
CA VAL A 26 3.97 1.34 6.74
C VAL A 26 3.52 1.29 5.29
N TYR A 27 2.46 2.02 4.98
CA TYR A 27 1.87 2.10 3.66
C TYR A 27 1.41 3.53 3.39
N SER A 28 1.70 3.99 2.17
CA SER A 28 1.26 5.28 1.65
C SER A 28 1.07 5.22 0.15
N ASN A 29 -0.01 5.83 -0.33
CA ASN A 29 -0.34 5.99 -1.74
C ASN A 29 0.18 7.32 -2.29
N ASN A 30 1.50 7.56 -2.18
CA ASN A 30 2.06 8.89 -2.45
C ASN A 30 2.12 9.33 -3.91
N ASN A 31 1.67 8.52 -4.89
CA ASN A 31 1.85 8.81 -6.31
C ASN A 31 0.62 8.53 -7.18
N LEU A 32 -0.56 8.34 -6.57
CA LEU A 32 -1.78 7.96 -7.29
C LEU A 32 -2.92 8.87 -6.84
N ALA A 33 -2.93 10.10 -7.35
CA ALA A 33 -4.01 11.05 -7.14
C ALA A 33 -5.02 10.97 -8.28
N VAL A 34 -6.30 11.05 -7.95
CA VAL A 34 -7.39 11.19 -8.92
C VAL A 34 -7.17 12.48 -9.71
N GLY A 35 -7.23 12.35 -11.02
CA GLY A 35 -6.92 13.42 -11.95
C GLY A 35 -5.45 13.56 -12.32
N GLY A 36 -4.54 12.81 -11.67
CA GLY A 36 -3.17 12.63 -12.12
C GLY A 36 -3.08 11.70 -13.34
N GLU A 37 -1.89 11.66 -13.95
CA GLU A 37 -1.60 10.75 -15.06
C GLU A 37 -0.74 9.59 -14.57
N LEU A 38 -1.21 8.35 -14.78
CA LEU A 38 -0.41 7.15 -14.49
C LEU A 38 0.56 6.83 -15.64
N ILE A 39 0.08 7.05 -16.85
CA ILE A 39 0.75 6.89 -18.15
C ILE A 39 0.40 8.17 -18.92
N PRO A 40 1.28 8.70 -19.79
CA PRO A 40 0.97 9.91 -20.55
C PRO A 40 -0.42 9.85 -21.20
N ASN A 41 -1.21 10.91 -20.97
CA ASN A 41 -2.59 11.05 -21.42
C ASN A 41 -3.61 10.04 -20.80
N HIS A 42 -3.25 9.25 -19.81
CA HIS A 42 -4.17 8.33 -19.11
C HIS A 42 -4.48 8.87 -17.72
N LYS A 43 -5.65 9.50 -17.60
CA LYS A 43 -6.08 10.16 -16.36
C LYS A 43 -6.63 9.16 -15.37
N ILE A 44 -6.16 9.19 -14.13
CA ILE A 44 -6.70 8.37 -13.04
C ILE A 44 -8.09 8.89 -12.68
N ILE A 45 -9.11 8.05 -12.78
CA ILE A 45 -10.49 8.37 -12.40
C ILE A 45 -10.75 7.93 -10.95
N SER A 46 -10.21 6.78 -10.55
CA SER A 46 -10.45 6.20 -9.24
C SER A 46 -9.27 5.31 -8.84
N PHE A 47 -9.03 5.24 -7.53
CA PHE A 47 -8.00 4.44 -6.90
C PHE A 47 -8.59 3.76 -5.67
N ASN A 48 -8.43 2.44 -5.58
CA ASN A 48 -8.73 1.66 -4.38
C ASN A 48 -7.50 0.83 -3.99
N CYS A 49 -7.24 0.69 -2.70
CA CYS A 49 -6.22 -0.21 -2.20
C CYS A 49 -6.81 -1.19 -1.18
N PHE A 50 -6.49 -2.47 -1.35
CA PHE A 50 -6.90 -3.57 -0.50
C PHE A 50 -5.69 -4.18 0.17
N VAL A 51 -5.50 -3.93 1.47
CA VAL A 51 -4.47 -4.59 2.26
C VAL A 51 -4.98 -5.97 2.67
N LYS A 52 -4.38 -7.02 2.10
CA LYS A 52 -4.83 -8.41 2.24
C LYS A 52 -4.18 -9.16 3.40
N ASN A 53 -2.98 -8.75 3.79
CA ASN A 53 -2.24 -9.39 4.86
C ASN A 53 -1.31 -8.35 5.48
N LEU A 54 -1.29 -8.27 6.79
CA LEU A 54 -0.40 -7.40 7.52
C LEU A 54 -0.03 -8.05 8.86
N ARG A 55 1.25 -8.33 9.04
CA ARG A 55 1.79 -9.02 10.21
C ARG A 55 3.00 -8.29 10.75
N VAL A 56 3.25 -8.50 12.04
CA VAL A 56 4.43 -8.00 12.72
C VAL A 56 5.22 -9.18 13.24
N PHE A 57 6.44 -9.34 12.75
CA PHE A 57 7.43 -10.20 13.37
C PHE A 57 8.14 -9.39 14.47
N ALA A 58 8.20 -9.92 15.68
CA ALA A 58 8.91 -9.30 16.79
C ALA A 58 9.83 -10.31 17.48
N ASN A 59 11.09 -9.92 17.64
CA ASN A 59 12.09 -10.56 18.48
C ASN A 59 12.72 -9.44 19.30
N VAL A 60 12.48 -9.46 20.62
CA VAL A 60 12.83 -8.35 21.54
C VAL A 60 13.63 -8.88 22.73
N PRO A 61 14.87 -9.40 22.49
CA PRO A 61 15.63 -10.09 23.52
C PRO A 61 16.16 -9.15 24.61
N THR A 62 16.00 -7.83 24.43
CA THR A 62 16.33 -6.83 25.45
C THR A 62 15.34 -6.75 26.58
N LEU A 63 14.14 -7.33 26.42
CA LEU A 63 13.17 -7.46 27.50
C LEU A 63 13.43 -8.73 28.30
N GLU A 64 13.16 -8.67 29.61
CA GLU A 64 13.09 -9.86 30.44
C GLU A 64 12.04 -10.83 29.90
N GLU A 65 12.33 -12.12 30.03
CA GLU A 65 11.44 -13.17 29.53
C GLU A 65 10.10 -13.17 30.29
N ALA A 66 9.01 -13.03 29.55
CA ALA A 66 7.66 -13.14 30.06
C ALA A 66 7.31 -14.62 30.33
N PRO A 67 6.72 -14.94 31.50
CA PRO A 67 6.33 -16.30 31.82
C PRO A 67 5.23 -16.80 30.88
N LEU A 68 5.14 -18.12 30.72
CA LEU A 68 4.04 -18.73 29.98
C LEU A 68 2.74 -18.72 30.80
N PRO A 69 1.56 -18.68 30.16
CA PRO A 69 0.28 -18.84 30.84
C PRO A 69 0.18 -20.15 31.62
N ASP A 70 -0.04 -20.05 32.93
CA ASP A 70 -0.29 -21.19 33.80
C ASP A 70 -1.74 -21.66 33.66
N TYR A 71 -1.99 -22.52 32.67
CA TYR A 71 -3.30 -23.12 32.45
C TYR A 71 -3.47 -24.38 33.30
N GLN A 72 -4.53 -24.39 34.10
CA GLN A 72 -4.95 -25.56 34.86
C GLN A 72 -5.96 -26.38 34.06
N LEU A 73 -6.03 -27.69 34.30
CA LEU A 73 -6.97 -28.58 33.61
C LEU A 73 -8.43 -28.20 33.88
N THR A 74 -8.70 -27.60 35.04
CA THR A 74 -10.03 -27.12 35.45
C THR A 74 -10.38 -25.74 34.89
N ASP A 75 -9.47 -25.06 34.19
CA ASP A 75 -9.73 -23.71 33.68
C ASP A 75 -10.72 -23.74 32.51
N THR A 76 -11.72 -22.86 32.59
CA THR A 76 -12.63 -22.58 31.47
C THR A 76 -11.89 -21.86 30.34
N ALA A 77 -12.46 -21.87 29.13
CA ALA A 77 -11.90 -21.14 27.99
C ALA A 77 -11.71 -19.64 28.32
N THR A 78 -12.67 -19.03 29.01
CA THR A 78 -12.60 -17.63 29.47
C THR A 78 -11.46 -17.42 30.46
N ALA A 79 -11.25 -18.33 31.42
CA ALA A 79 -10.17 -18.22 32.38
C ALA A 79 -8.79 -18.28 31.69
N LYS A 80 -8.64 -19.18 30.71
CA LYS A 80 -7.42 -19.26 29.89
C LYS A 80 -7.16 -17.97 29.11
N LEU A 81 -8.20 -17.39 28.51
CA LEU A 81 -8.09 -16.11 27.79
C LEU A 81 -7.64 -14.99 28.73
N VAL A 82 -8.27 -14.84 29.89
CA VAL A 82 -7.90 -13.81 30.88
C VAL A 82 -6.46 -13.97 31.35
N LYS A 83 -6.03 -15.19 31.68
CA LYS A 83 -4.63 -15.47 32.06
C LYS A 83 -3.63 -15.08 30.98
N THR A 84 -4.01 -15.25 29.71
CA THR A 84 -3.17 -14.90 28.56
C THR A 84 -3.04 -13.39 28.42
N ILE A 85 -4.17 -12.67 28.48
CA ILE A 85 -4.23 -11.22 28.45
C ILE A 85 -3.44 -10.64 29.63
N ASP A 86 -3.62 -11.20 30.82
CA ASP A 86 -2.92 -10.76 32.02
C ASP A 86 -1.40 -10.84 31.85
N ILE A 87 -0.88 -11.94 31.30
CA ILE A 87 0.55 -12.06 31.02
C ILE A 87 0.98 -11.04 29.98
N GLU A 88 0.21 -10.87 28.91
CA GLU A 88 0.53 -9.95 27.83
C GLU A 88 0.63 -8.48 28.31
N TRP A 89 -0.20 -8.08 29.29
CA TRP A 89 -0.26 -6.70 29.79
C TRP A 89 0.44 -6.46 31.13
N LYS A 90 0.79 -7.50 31.90
CA LYS A 90 1.54 -7.36 33.17
C LYS A 90 3.03 -7.66 33.02
N SER A 91 3.46 -8.34 31.96
CA SER A 91 4.87 -8.62 31.70
C SER A 91 5.62 -7.39 31.17
N PRO A 92 6.96 -7.35 31.32
CA PRO A 92 7.81 -6.41 30.61
C PRO A 92 7.54 -6.42 29.11
N ARG A 93 7.22 -5.25 28.55
CA ARG A 93 6.76 -5.12 27.16
C ARG A 93 7.20 -3.82 26.51
N LYS A 94 7.27 -3.82 25.19
CA LYS A 94 7.27 -2.62 24.36
C LYS A 94 5.92 -2.52 23.67
N GLN A 95 5.32 -1.33 23.62
CA GLN A 95 4.00 -1.17 23.04
C GLN A 95 4.10 -0.72 21.58
N LEU A 96 3.45 -1.44 20.68
CA LEU A 96 3.32 -1.05 19.28
C LEU A 96 1.89 -0.54 19.04
N ASN A 97 1.75 0.74 18.75
CA ASN A 97 0.49 1.37 18.42
C ASN A 97 0.29 1.39 16.90
N LEU A 98 -0.95 1.14 16.48
CA LEU A 98 -1.35 1.09 15.08
C LEU A 98 -2.22 2.31 14.77
N TYR A 99 -1.94 2.99 13.67
CA TYR A 99 -2.65 4.19 13.25
C TYR A 99 -3.12 4.11 11.80
N ILE A 100 -4.20 4.82 11.53
CA ILE A 100 -4.72 5.06 10.18
C ILE A 100 -4.98 6.56 9.99
N THR A 101 -4.81 7.05 8.78
CA THR A 101 -5.20 8.42 8.41
C THR A 101 -5.62 8.48 6.96
N ASN A 102 -6.48 9.43 6.63
CA ASN A 102 -6.87 9.77 5.26
C ASN A 102 -6.38 11.18 4.86
N ALA A 103 -5.47 11.79 5.64
CA ALA A 103 -4.95 13.11 5.35
C ALA A 103 -3.80 13.05 4.32
N ILE A 104 -3.79 14.00 3.37
CA ILE A 104 -2.77 14.11 2.31
C ILE A 104 -1.39 14.39 2.92
N ASN A 105 -1.31 15.31 3.88
CA ASN A 105 -0.08 15.65 4.62
C ASN A 105 -0.38 15.54 6.12
N PRO A 106 -0.34 14.32 6.68
CA PRO A 106 -0.79 14.09 8.04
C PRO A 106 0.17 14.72 9.04
N THR A 107 -0.38 15.52 9.93
CA THR A 107 0.25 15.91 11.18
C THR A 107 -0.03 14.86 12.26
N ASN A 108 0.62 14.94 13.42
CA ASN A 108 0.41 13.98 14.51
C ASN A 108 -1.07 13.87 14.97
N ASN A 109 -1.87 14.91 14.76
CA ASN A 109 -3.28 14.93 15.17
C ASN A 109 -4.22 14.28 14.12
N ASP A 110 -3.75 14.06 12.90
CA ASP A 110 -4.55 13.47 11.82
C ASP A 110 -4.54 11.94 11.87
N TRP A 111 -3.70 11.36 12.73
CA TRP A 111 -3.57 9.92 12.93
C TRP A 111 -4.56 9.44 13.96
N LEU A 112 -5.43 8.51 13.55
CA LEU A 112 -6.37 7.83 14.44
C LEU A 112 -5.75 6.52 14.88
N GLN A 113 -5.62 6.33 16.19
CA GLN A 113 -5.17 5.06 16.74
C GLN A 113 -6.28 4.02 16.60
N VAL A 114 -5.96 2.89 15.97
CA VAL A 114 -6.91 1.81 15.74
C VAL A 114 -6.71 0.67 16.75
N GLY A 115 -5.46 0.45 17.16
CA GLY A 115 -5.15 -0.62 18.11
C GLY A 115 -3.77 -0.47 18.73
N SER A 116 -3.46 -1.39 19.63
CA SER A 116 -2.15 -1.51 20.25
C SER A 116 -1.82 -2.98 20.48
N LEU A 117 -0.53 -3.29 20.44
CA LEU A 117 0.02 -4.62 20.64
C LEU A 117 1.11 -4.58 21.69
N SER A 118 1.15 -5.64 22.49
CA SER A 118 2.21 -5.84 23.47
C SER A 118 3.30 -6.71 22.86
N LEU A 119 4.45 -6.12 22.59
CA LEU A 119 5.66 -6.84 22.18
C LEU A 119 6.34 -7.35 23.45
N ILE A 120 6.24 -8.66 23.67
CA ILE A 120 6.86 -9.36 24.80
C ILE A 120 7.94 -10.31 24.32
N ASN A 121 8.87 -10.66 25.20
CA ASN A 121 9.84 -11.72 24.98
C ASN A 121 9.37 -13.01 25.66
N PRO A 122 8.65 -13.93 24.98
CA PRO A 122 8.07 -15.10 25.65
C PRO A 122 9.14 -16.13 26.04
N TYR A 123 9.03 -16.67 27.26
CA TYR A 123 9.93 -17.72 27.75
C TYR A 123 10.04 -18.90 26.78
N GLY A 124 11.27 -19.25 26.40
CA GLY A 124 11.57 -20.40 25.54
C GLY A 124 11.27 -20.21 24.05
N TYR A 125 10.74 -19.06 23.61
CA TYR A 125 10.49 -18.77 22.21
C TYR A 125 11.13 -17.43 21.79
N PRO A 126 12.10 -17.44 20.86
CA PRO A 126 12.89 -16.24 20.54
C PRO A 126 12.13 -15.19 19.74
N PHE A 127 10.93 -15.48 19.22
CA PHE A 127 10.15 -14.52 18.44
C PHE A 127 8.65 -14.82 18.49
N ARG A 128 7.85 -13.81 18.16
CA ARG A 128 6.40 -13.93 17.96
C ARG A 128 5.98 -13.20 16.69
N VAL A 129 4.97 -13.74 16.01
CA VAL A 129 4.33 -13.10 14.86
C VAL A 129 2.92 -12.72 15.24
N TYR A 130 2.58 -11.45 15.10
CA TYR A 130 1.27 -10.89 15.37
C TYR A 130 0.53 -10.67 14.05
N ASN A 131 -0.75 -11.06 13.97
CA ASN A 131 -1.62 -10.66 12.88
C ASN A 131 -2.22 -9.30 13.23
N ILE A 132 -1.82 -8.26 12.51
CA ILE A 132 -2.22 -6.89 12.84
C ILE A 132 -3.36 -6.38 11.96
N LEU A 133 -3.67 -7.10 10.87
CA LEU A 133 -4.82 -6.79 10.03
C LEU A 133 -6.14 -6.89 10.80
N ASP A 134 -6.25 -7.89 11.67
CA ASP A 134 -7.45 -8.14 12.50
C ASP A 134 -7.76 -6.97 13.46
N LEU A 135 -6.77 -6.14 13.77
CA LEU A 135 -7.00 -4.92 14.57
C LEU A 135 -7.58 -3.79 13.73
N PHE A 136 -7.38 -3.78 12.42
CA PHE A 136 -7.93 -2.76 11.54
C PHE A 136 -9.33 -3.09 11.02
N THR A 137 -9.63 -4.37 10.84
CA THR A 137 -10.89 -4.79 10.24
C THR A 137 -11.21 -6.24 10.59
N ASP A 138 -12.50 -6.53 10.71
CA ASP A 138 -13.03 -7.91 10.79
C ASP A 138 -13.26 -8.53 9.39
N ASN A 139 -13.03 -7.76 8.32
CA ASN A 139 -13.22 -8.20 6.94
C ASN A 139 -11.97 -8.92 6.38
N LEU A 140 -12.11 -9.48 5.18
CA LEU A 140 -11.02 -10.16 4.47
C LEU A 140 -9.86 -9.23 4.06
N ALA A 141 -10.11 -7.93 3.96
CA ALA A 141 -9.10 -6.94 3.60
C ALA A 141 -9.48 -5.58 4.20
N LEU A 142 -8.45 -4.79 4.50
CA LEU A 142 -8.62 -3.38 4.84
C LEU A 142 -8.65 -2.56 3.54
N GLU A 143 -9.74 -1.83 3.34
CA GLU A 143 -9.93 -0.94 2.20
C GLU A 143 -9.41 0.47 2.54
N LEU A 144 -8.49 0.96 1.71
CA LEU A 144 -7.91 2.29 1.81
C LEU A 144 -8.29 3.08 0.55
N GLY A 145 -8.83 4.29 0.77
CA GLY A 145 -9.14 5.24 -0.29
C GLY A 145 -7.91 5.97 -0.81
N GLU A 146 -8.14 7.01 -1.63
CA GLU A 146 -7.12 7.80 -2.33
C GLU A 146 -6.04 8.44 -1.44
N ASN A 147 -6.30 8.66 -0.15
CA ASN A 147 -5.34 9.26 0.78
C ASN A 147 -5.06 8.38 2.01
N GLY A 148 -5.49 7.13 1.97
CA GLY A 148 -5.35 6.20 3.08
C GLY A 148 -3.89 5.83 3.35
N LYS A 149 -3.46 6.01 4.59
CA LYS A 149 -2.12 5.63 5.07
C LYS A 149 -2.21 4.80 6.33
N ILE A 150 -1.28 3.87 6.47
CA ILE A 150 -1.11 3.06 7.68
C ILE A 150 0.18 3.49 8.35
N GLY A 151 0.09 3.79 9.65
CA GLY A 151 1.20 4.20 10.48
C GLY A 151 1.35 3.27 11.67
N ILE A 152 2.58 3.17 12.17
CA ILE A 152 2.88 2.46 13.40
C ILE A 152 3.79 3.30 14.28
N ASN A 153 3.67 3.14 15.58
CA ASN A 153 4.52 3.83 16.55
C ASN A 153 4.94 2.85 17.64
N VAL A 154 6.18 2.96 18.10
CA VAL A 154 6.59 2.29 19.33
C VAL A 154 6.49 3.30 20.46
N GLN A 155 5.70 2.96 21.47
CA GLN A 155 5.54 3.73 22.68
C GLN A 155 6.29 3.05 23.83
N ASP A 156 7.09 3.83 24.54
CA ASP A 156 7.68 3.40 25.81
C ASP A 156 6.60 3.41 26.91
N VAL A 157 6.40 2.23 27.53
CA VAL A 157 5.44 2.01 28.63
C VAL A 157 6.14 1.70 29.95
N GLY A 158 7.42 2.08 30.08
CA GLY A 158 8.24 1.89 31.28
C GLY A 158 9.35 0.85 31.13
N TYR A 159 9.56 0.30 29.93
CA TYR A 159 10.58 -0.72 29.63
C TYR A 159 11.51 -0.33 28.47
N GLY A 160 11.46 0.95 28.04
CA GLY A 160 12.28 1.49 26.97
C GLY A 160 11.70 1.32 25.56
N LEU A 161 12.37 1.92 24.58
CA LEU A 161 12.06 1.79 23.16
C LEU A 161 12.76 0.58 22.51
N ILE A 162 12.47 0.32 21.24
CA ILE A 162 13.22 -0.66 20.43
C ILE A 162 14.69 -0.24 20.36
N THR A 163 15.58 -1.18 20.61
CA THR A 163 17.04 -0.99 20.55
C THR A 163 17.62 -1.73 19.33
N ASP A 164 18.90 -1.52 19.04
CA ASP A 164 19.57 -2.21 17.92
C ASP A 164 19.64 -3.75 18.05
N ASN A 165 19.54 -4.26 19.28
CA ASN A 165 19.50 -5.70 19.55
C ASN A 165 18.10 -6.30 19.33
N ASP A 166 17.08 -5.47 19.17
CA ASP A 166 15.72 -5.91 18.87
C ASP A 166 15.48 -5.95 17.36
N ARG A 167 14.56 -6.83 16.96
CA ARG A 167 14.14 -6.96 15.57
C ARG A 167 12.63 -6.99 15.50
N VAL A 168 12.05 -5.86 15.08
CA VAL A 168 10.62 -5.75 14.77
C VAL A 168 10.45 -5.38 13.31
N VAL A 169 9.70 -6.21 12.58
CA VAL A 169 9.49 -6.08 11.14
C VAL A 169 8.00 -6.21 10.83
N VAL A 170 7.42 -5.17 10.23
CA VAL A 170 6.10 -5.24 9.62
C VAL A 170 6.25 -5.83 8.24
N HIS A 171 5.44 -6.81 7.90
CA HIS A 171 5.41 -7.37 6.56
C HIS A 171 4.00 -7.73 6.12
N GLY A 172 3.74 -7.72 4.83
CA GLY A 172 2.39 -7.89 4.33
C GLY A 172 2.28 -7.78 2.82
N SER A 173 1.06 -7.63 2.33
CA SER A 173 0.77 -7.46 0.91
C SER A 173 -0.51 -6.67 0.70
N TYR A 174 -0.54 -5.89 -0.37
CA TYR A 174 -1.70 -5.13 -0.80
C TYR A 174 -1.93 -5.25 -2.31
N VAL A 175 -3.15 -4.94 -2.72
CA VAL A 175 -3.55 -4.83 -4.12
C VAL A 175 -4.10 -3.45 -4.38
N GLU A 176 -3.53 -2.75 -5.35
CA GLU A 176 -4.03 -1.47 -5.86
C GLU A 176 -4.89 -1.75 -7.09
N GLU A 177 -6.07 -1.13 -7.18
CA GLU A 177 -6.90 -1.07 -8.37
C GLU A 177 -6.99 0.38 -8.84
N VAL A 178 -6.50 0.62 -10.05
CA VAL A 178 -6.44 1.96 -10.64
C VAL A 178 -7.29 1.99 -11.90
N PHE A 179 -8.31 2.82 -11.90
CA PHE A 179 -9.15 3.05 -13.07
C PHE A 179 -8.63 4.25 -13.83
N VAL A 180 -8.32 4.05 -15.12
CA VAL A 180 -7.78 5.11 -15.97
C VAL A 180 -8.67 5.36 -17.18
N GLU A 181 -8.88 6.65 -17.47
CA GLU A 181 -9.52 7.14 -18.66
C GLU A 181 -8.50 7.24 -19.79
N THR A 182 -8.83 6.66 -20.94
CA THR A 182 -8.02 6.81 -22.16
C THR A 182 -8.53 7.99 -22.99
N PRO A 183 -7.63 8.76 -23.65
CA PRO A 183 -8.05 9.81 -24.56
C PRO A 183 -8.88 9.19 -25.66
N GLN A 184 -10.04 9.77 -25.94
CA GLN A 184 -10.76 9.41 -27.14
C GLN A 184 -9.91 9.82 -28.34
N ALA A 185 -9.61 8.88 -29.25
CA ALA A 185 -8.95 9.22 -30.50
C ALA A 185 -9.74 10.38 -31.15
N PRO A 186 -9.07 11.43 -31.66
CA PRO A 186 -9.77 12.52 -32.30
C PRO A 186 -10.67 11.94 -33.39
N ASN A 187 -11.97 12.24 -33.32
CA ASN A 187 -12.89 11.89 -34.39
C ASN A 187 -12.38 12.60 -35.64
N VAL A 188 -11.65 11.89 -36.50
CA VAL A 188 -11.25 12.40 -37.80
C VAL A 188 -12.54 12.45 -38.62
N PHE A 189 -13.21 13.59 -38.58
CA PHE A 189 -14.30 13.88 -39.50
C PHE A 189 -13.68 14.01 -40.89
N ASN A 190 -13.64 12.91 -41.63
CA ASN A 190 -13.40 12.95 -43.06
C ASN A 190 -14.63 13.59 -43.71
N ILE A 191 -14.59 14.91 -43.90
CA ILE A 191 -15.49 15.57 -44.83
C ILE A 191 -15.08 15.09 -46.22
N ASN A 192 -15.70 14.02 -46.71
CA ASN A 192 -15.68 13.70 -48.12
C ASN A 192 -16.47 14.80 -48.83
N LEU A 193 -15.77 15.87 -49.21
CA LEU A 193 -16.29 16.84 -50.14
C LEU A 193 -16.34 16.13 -51.50
N SER A 194 -17.48 15.50 -51.79
CA SER A 194 -17.76 14.93 -53.11
C SER A 194 -17.68 16.07 -54.12
N GLY A 195 -16.55 16.15 -54.80
CA GLY A 195 -16.27 17.15 -55.80
C GLY A 195 -17.34 17.12 -56.88
N ASN A 196 -18.00 18.25 -57.08
CA ASN A 196 -18.60 18.55 -58.37
C ASN A 196 -17.49 19.21 -59.21
N THR A 197 -16.71 18.38 -59.91
CA THR A 197 -15.63 18.83 -60.78
C THR A 197 -16.21 19.30 -62.11
N ALA A 198 -16.20 20.62 -62.34
CA ALA A 198 -16.28 21.19 -63.68
C ALA A 198 -15.23 22.30 -63.81
N GLY A 199 -14.23 22.07 -64.68
CA GLY A 199 -13.48 23.16 -65.31
C GLY A 199 -12.08 23.43 -64.77
N SER A 200 -11.11 22.70 -65.33
CA SER A 200 -9.78 23.17 -65.76
C SER A 200 -9.38 24.62 -65.43
N ASN A 201 -8.25 24.78 -64.72
CA ASN A 201 -7.13 25.53 -65.28
C ASN A 201 -5.80 25.24 -64.57
N THR A 202 -4.79 25.05 -65.42
CA THR A 202 -3.37 24.78 -65.15
C THR A 202 -2.70 25.88 -64.36
N ASN A 203 -1.94 25.52 -63.31
CA ASN A 203 -0.71 26.20 -62.89
C ASN A 203 0.10 25.29 -61.94
N THR A 204 1.29 24.87 -62.38
CA THR A 204 2.38 24.34 -61.54
C THR A 204 2.93 25.45 -60.63
N PRO A 205 3.27 25.21 -59.35
CA PRO A 205 4.62 24.68 -59.03
C PRO A 205 4.76 23.82 -57.74
N ASN A 206 5.81 22.99 -57.75
CA ASN A 206 6.51 22.30 -56.65
C ASN A 206 5.69 21.48 -55.64
N GLU A 207 5.78 20.16 -55.82
CA GLU A 207 5.42 19.13 -54.86
C GLU A 207 6.36 19.19 -53.63
N PRO A 208 5.86 19.38 -52.41
CA PRO A 208 6.60 18.99 -51.22
C PRO A 208 6.49 17.48 -51.10
N THR A 209 7.63 16.78 -51.11
CA THR A 209 7.71 15.36 -50.74
C THR A 209 7.13 15.17 -49.34
N VAL A 210 5.95 14.55 -49.25
CA VAL A 210 5.34 14.16 -47.98
C VAL A 210 6.06 12.89 -47.47
N PRO A 211 6.64 12.89 -46.25
CA PRO A 211 7.25 11.69 -45.70
C PRO A 211 6.19 10.63 -45.44
N ASN A 212 6.42 9.45 -46.02
CA ASN A 212 5.57 8.28 -45.86
C ASN A 212 5.87 7.62 -44.49
N TYR A 213 5.08 7.93 -43.47
CA TYR A 213 5.18 7.23 -42.18
C TYR A 213 4.38 5.92 -42.26
N SER A 214 5.05 4.86 -42.71
CA SER A 214 4.62 3.49 -42.46
C SER A 214 4.83 3.20 -40.97
N VAL A 215 3.78 3.31 -40.16
CA VAL A 215 3.79 2.78 -38.78
C VAL A 215 3.74 1.26 -38.89
N GLY A 216 4.91 0.64 -38.90
CA GLY A 216 5.04 -0.81 -38.75
C GLY A 216 4.55 -1.22 -37.36
N ASN A 217 3.64 -2.20 -37.32
CA ASN A 217 3.02 -2.72 -36.09
C ASN A 217 3.98 -3.56 -35.22
N SER A 218 5.29 -3.33 -35.31
CA SER A 218 6.34 -4.10 -34.65
C SER A 218 6.82 -3.50 -33.32
N SER A 219 6.41 -2.26 -32.98
CA SER A 219 6.84 -1.60 -31.73
C SER A 219 5.98 -1.92 -30.51
N LEU A 220 4.91 -2.72 -30.65
CA LEU A 220 4.07 -3.15 -29.52
C LEU A 220 4.57 -4.43 -28.83
N ILE A 221 5.72 -4.97 -29.23
CA ILE A 221 6.29 -6.21 -28.67
C ILE A 221 7.65 -5.97 -27.99
N ASP A 222 8.02 -4.73 -27.70
CA ASP A 222 9.21 -4.46 -26.88
C ASP A 222 8.87 -4.68 -25.40
N ASN A 223 9.09 -5.91 -24.94
CA ASN A 223 9.06 -6.37 -23.54
C ASN A 223 10.10 -5.69 -22.64
N ALA A 224 10.77 -4.62 -23.09
CA ALA A 224 11.81 -3.92 -22.35
C ALA A 224 11.30 -3.22 -21.08
N PHE A 225 9.98 -3.00 -20.96
CA PHE A 225 9.38 -2.39 -19.76
C PHE A 225 9.24 -3.37 -18.58
N LEU A 226 9.32 -4.69 -18.81
CA LEU A 226 9.12 -5.70 -17.77
C LEU A 226 10.38 -6.08 -16.98
N LEU A 227 11.55 -5.51 -17.30
CA LEU A 227 12.84 -5.86 -16.67
C LEU A 227 13.51 -4.74 -15.88
N ALA A 228 12.85 -3.60 -15.69
CA ALA A 228 13.34 -2.54 -14.82
C ALA A 228 12.21 -2.00 -13.95
N ASN A 229 11.89 -2.74 -12.88
CA ASN A 229 11.46 -2.23 -11.57
C ASN A 229 11.14 -3.40 -10.62
#